data_AF-A0A8T4PIJ2-F1
#
_entry.id   AF-A0A8T4PIJ2-F1
#
_cell.length_a   1.000
_cell.length_b   1.000
_cell.length_c   1.000
_cell.angle_alpha   90.00
_cell.angle_beta   90.00
_cell.angle_gamma   90.00
#
_symmetry.space_group_name_H-M   'P 1'
#
loop_
_entity.id
_entity.type
_entity.pdbx_description
1 polymer ?
#
loop_
_entity_poly.entity_id
_entity_poly.type
_entity_poly.pdbx_seq_one_letter_code
_entity_poly.pdbx_strand_id
1 'polypeptide(L)'
;MQAVILAAGKSTRTYPLTLTKPKPLLKAANRTLLEHNLDSLKGFADEIIIIVGYKGGMIRDFLKDKYKNTKIIFVEQKEQFGTGHALLLAEKYIKGGFIFMFGDDIYDKDDVKRVTRHKYSILTSKVKNPELFGVIVQNNNIVANIIEKPKLFVSDIISCGLFSLDKKIFSMLKKIKKSKRGEYEMTDAVRQLAAEESIYCVKAKRWLPIGYPWDLLKADDILRNKKNLIGKNTKIEGKVENSSVGDNCIIKGKVKNSMIMDNTTIEKDSVVEDSIIGENVYFKGAAKSGRNINSMVKEKPVLAERLGAIIADKVAAEDVFIKPGCKIWPNKKISGEINNDVE
;
A
#
# COMPACT_ATOMS: atom_id res chain seq x y z
N MET A 1 14.49 -8.39 -17.60
CA MET A 1 15.31 -8.38 -16.34
C MET A 1 14.54 -9.06 -15.21
N GLN A 2 15.07 -9.15 -13.99
CA GLN A 2 14.29 -9.61 -12.82
C GLN A 2 13.65 -8.42 -12.08
N ALA A 3 12.60 -8.67 -11.31
CA ALA A 3 12.10 -7.72 -10.33
C ALA A 3 11.92 -8.38 -8.95
N VAL A 4 12.14 -7.60 -7.90
CA VAL A 4 11.99 -8.02 -6.51
C VAL A 4 10.96 -7.11 -5.83
N ILE A 5 9.90 -7.70 -5.27
CA ILE A 5 8.82 -6.98 -4.57
C ILE A 5 8.86 -7.29 -3.07
N LEU A 6 8.92 -6.27 -2.22
CA LEU A 6 8.78 -6.44 -0.76
C LEU A 6 7.30 -6.52 -0.35
N ALA A 7 6.88 -7.67 0.15
CA ALA A 7 5.51 -7.94 0.56
C ALA A 7 5.43 -8.58 1.95
N ALA A 8 6.44 -8.34 2.79
CA ALA A 8 6.61 -9.04 4.06
C ALA A 8 6.02 -8.32 5.29
N GLY A 9 5.76 -7.01 5.20
CA GLY A 9 5.41 -6.16 6.35
C GLY A 9 3.98 -6.35 6.87
N LYS A 10 3.77 -6.08 8.17
CA LYS A 10 2.44 -6.11 8.82
C LYS A 10 1.55 -4.91 8.47
N SER A 11 2.17 -3.77 8.14
CA SER A 11 1.50 -2.49 7.91
C SER A 11 0.50 -2.12 9.01
N THR A 12 0.98 -1.93 10.24
CA THR A 12 0.13 -1.63 11.40
C THR A 12 -0.56 -0.25 11.32
N ARG A 13 -0.09 0.65 10.44
CA ARG A 13 -0.71 1.95 10.20
C ARG A 13 -1.98 1.87 9.35
N THR A 14 -2.18 0.76 8.63
CA THR A 14 -3.36 0.53 7.80
C THR A 14 -4.40 -0.35 8.50
N TYR A 15 -4.24 -0.57 9.79
CA TYR A 15 -5.29 -1.15 10.63
C TYR A 15 -6.58 -0.30 10.56
N PRO A 16 -7.77 -0.92 10.54
CA PRO A 16 -8.02 -2.35 10.77
C PRO A 16 -7.90 -3.28 9.55
N LEU A 17 -7.72 -2.72 8.35
CA LEU A 17 -7.79 -3.47 7.09
C LEU A 17 -6.74 -4.57 6.97
N THR A 18 -5.58 -4.40 7.61
CA THR A 18 -4.48 -5.37 7.55
C THR A 18 -4.49 -6.43 8.65
N LEU A 19 -5.51 -6.53 9.51
CA LEU A 19 -5.61 -7.69 10.42
C LEU A 19 -5.97 -8.98 9.70
N THR A 20 -6.77 -8.89 8.64
CA THR A 20 -7.32 -10.06 7.97
C THR A 20 -6.45 -10.47 6.79
N LYS A 21 -5.78 -9.52 6.13
CA LYS A 21 -4.94 -9.74 4.94
C LYS A 21 -3.69 -8.84 4.89
N PRO A 22 -2.64 -9.23 4.17
CA PRO A 22 -1.46 -8.39 4.02
C PRO A 22 -1.74 -7.20 3.09
N LYS A 23 -1.06 -6.07 3.33
CA LYS A 23 -1.26 -4.81 2.59
C LYS A 23 -1.24 -4.94 1.06
N PRO A 24 -0.33 -5.73 0.43
CA PRO A 24 -0.33 -5.92 -1.01
C PRO A 24 -1.63 -6.48 -1.59
N LEU A 25 -2.46 -7.15 -0.78
CA LEU A 25 -3.77 -7.69 -1.18
C LEU A 25 -4.94 -6.74 -0.86
N LEU A 26 -4.70 -5.56 -0.28
CA LEU A 26 -5.74 -4.52 -0.23
C LEU A 26 -6.06 -4.03 -1.64
N LYS A 27 -7.32 -3.70 -1.89
CA LYS A 27 -7.79 -3.28 -3.21
C LYS A 27 -7.87 -1.77 -3.33
N ALA A 28 -7.57 -1.26 -4.52
CA ALA A 28 -7.94 0.07 -5.00
C ALA A 28 -8.44 -0.08 -6.44
N ALA A 29 -9.58 0.52 -6.76
CA ALA A 29 -10.27 0.35 -8.04
C ALA A 29 -10.53 -1.14 -8.39
N ASN A 30 -11.06 -1.90 -7.42
CA ASN A 30 -11.36 -3.35 -7.52
C ASN A 30 -10.17 -4.27 -7.84
N ARG A 31 -8.94 -3.78 -7.71
CA ARG A 31 -7.72 -4.55 -7.97
C ARG A 31 -6.75 -4.42 -6.80
N THR A 32 -6.03 -5.48 -6.49
CA THR A 32 -5.04 -5.47 -5.40
C THR A 32 -3.88 -4.53 -5.70
N LEU A 33 -3.24 -3.96 -4.67
CA LEU A 33 -2.00 -3.17 -4.85
C LEU A 33 -0.94 -3.98 -5.61
N LEU A 34 -0.85 -5.28 -5.28
CA LEU A 34 0.07 -6.21 -5.92
C LEU A 34 -0.22 -6.39 -7.42
N GLU A 35 -1.48 -6.49 -7.84
CA GLU A 35 -1.82 -6.54 -9.27
C GLU A 35 -1.46 -5.27 -10.02
N HIS A 36 -1.67 -4.10 -9.43
CA HIS A 36 -1.26 -2.83 -10.04
C HIS A 36 0.27 -2.81 -10.26
N ASN A 37 1.02 -3.26 -9.26
CA ASN A 37 2.49 -3.30 -9.32
C ASN A 37 3.01 -4.37 -10.29
N LEU A 38 2.40 -5.55 -10.35
CA LEU A 38 2.77 -6.58 -11.32
C LEU A 38 2.50 -6.12 -12.75
N ASP A 39 1.40 -5.41 -13.00
CA ASP A 39 1.11 -4.85 -14.32
C ASP A 39 2.05 -3.69 -14.71
N SER A 40 2.52 -2.88 -13.75
CA SER A 40 3.51 -1.83 -14.02
C SER A 40 4.89 -2.39 -14.39
N LEU A 41 5.20 -3.62 -13.98
CA LEU A 41 6.44 -4.33 -14.33
C LEU A 41 6.37 -5.04 -15.69
N LYS A 42 5.19 -5.14 -16.32
CA LYS A 42 5.00 -5.86 -17.59
C LYS A 42 5.83 -5.26 -18.73
N GLY A 43 6.70 -6.10 -19.32
CA GLY A 43 7.61 -5.71 -20.40
C GLY A 43 8.97 -5.21 -19.90
N PHE A 44 9.19 -5.18 -18.59
CA PHE A 44 10.49 -4.89 -17.99
C PHE A 44 11.04 -6.13 -17.27
N ALA A 45 10.20 -6.88 -16.56
CA ALA A 45 10.61 -8.07 -15.82
C ALA A 45 9.97 -9.37 -16.35
N ASP A 46 10.80 -10.40 -16.49
CA ASP A 46 10.43 -11.72 -17.02
C ASP A 46 10.29 -12.78 -15.90
N GLU A 47 10.85 -12.49 -14.73
CA GLU A 47 10.76 -13.29 -13.51
C GLU A 47 10.63 -12.33 -12.31
N ILE A 48 9.63 -12.59 -11.46
CA ILE A 48 9.35 -11.79 -10.27
C ILE A 48 9.73 -12.59 -9.03
N ILE A 49 10.45 -11.96 -8.11
CA ILE A 49 10.76 -12.49 -6.80
C ILE A 49 9.93 -11.70 -5.78
N ILE A 50 9.04 -12.35 -5.05
CA ILE A 50 8.22 -11.70 -4.03
C ILE A 50 8.70 -12.14 -2.66
N ILE A 51 9.19 -11.18 -1.87
CA ILE A 51 9.60 -11.42 -0.49
C ILE A 51 8.37 -11.32 0.40
N VAL A 52 7.90 -12.45 0.91
CA VAL A 52 6.69 -12.58 1.73
C VAL A 52 7.03 -12.80 3.20
N GLY A 53 6.12 -12.44 4.08
CA GLY A 53 6.27 -12.55 5.53
C GLY A 53 4.92 -12.63 6.20
N TYR A 54 4.46 -11.54 6.81
CA TYR A 54 3.15 -11.45 7.43
C TYR A 54 2.04 -11.91 6.47
N LYS A 55 1.30 -12.96 6.86
CA LYS A 55 0.24 -13.60 6.05
C LYS A 55 0.68 -13.94 4.61
N GLY A 56 1.96 -14.26 4.40
CA GLY A 56 2.53 -14.56 3.09
C GLY A 56 1.85 -15.72 2.35
N GLY A 57 1.23 -16.66 3.08
CA GLY A 57 0.41 -17.73 2.49
C GLY A 57 -0.71 -17.21 1.60
N MET A 58 -1.38 -16.12 1.99
CA MET A 58 -2.45 -15.53 1.19
C MET A 58 -1.94 -14.97 -0.15
N ILE A 59 -0.72 -14.40 -0.17
CA ILE A 59 -0.11 -13.91 -1.41
C ILE A 59 0.28 -15.08 -2.32
N ARG A 60 0.83 -16.16 -1.73
CA ARG A 60 1.14 -17.39 -2.46
C ARG A 60 -0.12 -18.02 -3.05
N ASP A 61 -1.22 -18.02 -2.31
CA ASP A 61 -2.49 -18.55 -2.80
C ASP A 61 -3.11 -17.70 -3.90
N PHE A 62 -3.00 -16.38 -3.77
CA PHE A 62 -3.51 -15.44 -4.76
C PHE A 62 -2.79 -15.55 -6.12
N LEU A 63 -1.45 -15.62 -6.10
CA LEU A 63 -0.65 -15.63 -7.34
C LEU A 63 -0.25 -17.01 -7.82
N LYS A 64 -0.23 -18.01 -6.94
CA LYS A 64 0.42 -19.31 -7.20
C LYS A 64 1.84 -19.08 -7.75
N ASP A 65 2.29 -19.85 -8.72
CA ASP A 65 3.66 -19.80 -9.26
C ASP A 65 3.83 -18.83 -10.45
N LYS A 66 2.76 -18.17 -10.91
CA LYS A 66 2.82 -17.26 -12.06
C LYS A 66 1.72 -16.19 -12.02
N TYR A 67 2.06 -15.00 -12.50
CA TYR A 67 1.07 -13.97 -12.80
C TYR A 67 1.01 -13.78 -14.31
N LYS A 68 -0.11 -14.15 -14.93
CA LYS A 68 -0.27 -14.24 -16.38
C LYS A 68 0.82 -15.15 -16.97
N ASN A 69 1.77 -14.58 -17.72
CA ASN A 69 2.88 -15.31 -18.34
C ASN A 69 4.23 -15.13 -17.61
N THR A 70 4.25 -14.42 -16.48
CA THR A 70 5.48 -14.09 -15.75
C THR A 70 5.64 -15.03 -14.56
N LYS A 71 6.79 -15.70 -14.49
CA LYS A 71 7.13 -16.64 -13.41
C LYS A 71 7.32 -15.89 -12.08
N ILE A 72 6.86 -16.50 -10.99
CA ILE A 72 7.03 -15.98 -9.63
C ILE A 72 7.86 -16.93 -8.79
N ILE A 73 8.82 -16.36 -8.04
CA ILE A 73 9.55 -17.02 -6.98
C ILE A 73 9.19 -16.32 -5.67
N PHE A 74 8.87 -17.09 -4.64
CA PHE A 74 8.64 -16.52 -3.32
C PHE A 74 9.82 -16.77 -2.40
N VAL A 75 10.25 -15.72 -1.72
CA VAL A 75 11.27 -15.78 -0.67
C VAL A 75 10.60 -15.43 0.65
N GLU A 76 10.76 -16.27 1.66
CA GLU A 76 10.16 -16.02 2.96
C GLU A 76 11.11 -15.22 3.86
N GLN A 77 10.65 -14.09 4.36
CA GLN A 77 11.23 -13.36 5.47
C GLN A 77 10.49 -13.75 6.75
N LYS A 78 11.00 -14.77 7.45
CA LYS A 78 10.43 -15.22 8.73
C LYS A 78 10.56 -14.14 9.81
N GLU A 79 11.75 -13.54 9.91
CA GLU A 79 12.05 -12.48 10.87
C GLU A 79 12.12 -11.11 10.19
N GLN A 80 11.32 -10.16 10.66
CA GLN A 80 11.19 -8.82 10.08
C GLN A 80 12.32 -7.87 10.53
N PHE A 81 13.58 -8.22 10.28
CA PHE A 81 14.73 -7.36 10.62
C PHE A 81 14.96 -6.19 9.65
N GLY A 82 13.93 -5.67 8.99
CA GLY A 82 14.04 -4.52 8.09
C GLY A 82 14.09 -4.86 6.60
N THR A 83 14.06 -3.80 5.77
CA THR A 83 13.95 -3.85 4.31
C THR A 83 15.24 -4.32 3.63
N GLY A 84 16.41 -3.97 4.19
CA GLY A 84 17.70 -4.44 3.71
C GLY A 84 17.89 -5.94 3.95
N HIS A 85 17.52 -6.44 5.14
CA HIS A 85 17.50 -7.88 5.42
C HIS A 85 16.58 -8.63 4.45
N ALA A 86 15.38 -8.08 4.17
CA ALA A 86 14.44 -8.67 3.22
C ALA A 86 15.08 -8.85 1.84
N LEU A 87 15.72 -7.80 1.29
CA LEU A 87 16.37 -7.88 -0.02
C LEU A 87 17.56 -8.86 0.00
N LEU A 88 18.36 -8.90 1.07
CA LEU A 88 19.49 -9.81 1.18
C LEU A 88 19.09 -11.28 1.05
N LEU A 89 17.92 -11.68 1.54
CA LEU A 89 17.40 -13.05 1.39
C LEU A 89 17.16 -13.45 -0.08
N ALA A 90 16.97 -12.48 -0.97
CA ALA A 90 16.78 -12.72 -2.40
C ALA A 90 18.09 -12.87 -3.18
N GLU A 91 19.26 -12.60 -2.59
CA GLU A 91 20.57 -12.55 -3.28
C GLU A 91 20.82 -13.78 -4.18
N LYS A 92 20.58 -14.99 -3.65
CA LYS A 92 20.84 -16.24 -4.37
C LYS A 92 19.97 -16.45 -5.62
N TYR A 93 18.88 -15.70 -5.76
CA TYR A 93 17.99 -15.77 -6.92
C TYR A 93 18.31 -14.71 -7.98
N ILE A 94 19.12 -13.70 -7.65
CA ILE A 94 19.45 -12.61 -8.56
C ILE A 94 20.52 -13.03 -9.56
N LYS A 95 20.25 -12.77 -10.85
CA LYS A 95 21.10 -13.14 -11.99
C LYS A 95 21.94 -11.97 -12.50
N GLY A 96 21.42 -10.74 -12.45
CA GLY A 96 22.10 -9.54 -12.93
C GLY A 96 21.45 -8.26 -12.40
N GLY A 97 21.23 -7.27 -13.28
CA GLY A 97 20.43 -6.08 -12.95
C GLY A 97 18.96 -6.42 -12.72
N PHE A 98 18.32 -5.73 -11.78
CA PHE A 98 16.95 -5.98 -11.36
C PHE A 98 16.25 -4.71 -10.87
N ILE A 99 14.92 -4.74 -10.93
CA ILE A 99 14.06 -3.72 -10.33
C ILE A 99 13.79 -4.14 -8.89
N PHE A 100 13.94 -3.22 -7.94
CA PHE A 100 13.51 -3.44 -6.55
C PHE A 100 12.35 -2.51 -6.22
N MET A 101 11.26 -3.05 -5.68
CA MET A 101 10.02 -2.31 -5.46
C MET A 101 9.40 -2.68 -4.10
N PHE A 102 8.88 -1.71 -3.38
CA PHE A 102 8.06 -1.97 -2.20
C PHE A 102 6.65 -2.34 -2.64
N GLY A 103 6.08 -3.43 -2.13
CA GLY A 103 4.78 -3.94 -2.57
C GLY A 103 3.58 -3.25 -1.93
N ASP A 104 3.79 -2.11 -1.26
CA ASP A 104 2.81 -1.51 -0.38
C ASP A 104 2.29 -0.14 -0.87
N ASP A 105 2.85 0.40 -1.95
CA ASP A 105 2.31 1.55 -2.69
C ASP A 105 1.91 1.14 -4.11
N ILE A 106 1.34 2.05 -4.90
CA ILE A 106 1.03 1.82 -6.32
C ILE A 106 1.98 2.64 -7.21
N TYR A 107 2.61 1.97 -8.17
CA TYR A 107 3.53 2.59 -9.13
C TYR A 107 2.99 2.56 -10.56
N ASP A 108 3.23 3.64 -11.30
CA ASP A 108 2.89 3.74 -12.70
C ASP A 108 3.97 3.10 -13.60
N LYS A 109 3.53 2.50 -14.70
CA LYS A 109 4.40 1.85 -15.69
C LYS A 109 5.45 2.81 -16.27
N ASP A 110 5.09 4.06 -16.50
CA ASP A 110 6.02 5.08 -17.02
C ASP A 110 7.08 5.47 -15.99
N ASP A 111 6.76 5.39 -14.70
CA ASP A 111 7.73 5.62 -13.62
C ASP A 111 8.74 4.46 -13.58
N VAL A 112 8.26 3.21 -13.66
CA VAL A 112 9.13 2.02 -13.82
C VAL A 112 10.03 2.14 -15.05
N LYS A 113 9.47 2.51 -16.21
CA LYS A 113 10.23 2.72 -17.45
C LYS A 113 11.37 3.72 -17.26
N ARG A 114 11.11 4.87 -16.62
CA ARG A 114 12.13 5.90 -16.42
C ARG A 114 13.21 5.47 -15.43
N VAL A 115 12.83 4.78 -14.35
CA VAL A 115 13.79 4.20 -13.40
C VAL A 115 14.74 3.23 -14.10
N THR A 116 14.23 2.32 -14.92
CA THR A 116 15.04 1.30 -15.61
C THR A 116 15.97 1.83 -16.72
N ARG A 117 15.93 3.13 -17.07
CA ARG A 117 16.86 3.72 -18.05
C ARG A 117 18.28 3.88 -17.53
N HIS A 118 18.46 3.83 -16.22
CA HIS A 118 19.75 3.97 -15.56
C HIS A 118 20.13 2.67 -14.86
N LYS A 119 21.43 2.37 -14.82
CA LYS A 119 21.97 1.22 -14.09
C LYS A 119 21.58 1.26 -12.61
N TYR A 120 21.82 2.41 -11.97
CA TYR A 120 21.37 2.69 -10.61
C TYR A 120 20.45 3.91 -10.61
N SER A 121 19.25 3.73 -10.09
CA SER A 121 18.29 4.81 -9.93
C SER A 121 17.30 4.52 -8.82
N ILE A 122 16.67 5.59 -8.36
CA ILE A 122 15.68 5.59 -7.29
C ILE A 122 14.54 6.52 -7.69
N LEU A 123 13.30 6.05 -7.54
CA LEU A 123 12.12 6.88 -7.72
C LEU A 123 11.97 7.81 -6.51
N THR A 124 11.81 9.10 -6.76
CA THR A 124 11.72 10.12 -5.72
C THR A 124 10.47 10.97 -5.84
N SER A 125 10.00 11.51 -4.71
CA SER A 125 8.89 12.47 -4.70
C SER A 125 9.12 13.55 -3.65
N LYS A 126 8.48 14.71 -3.82
CA LYS A 126 8.44 15.76 -2.80
C LYS A 126 7.19 15.60 -1.94
N VAL A 127 7.33 15.59 -0.63
CA VAL A 127 6.22 15.38 0.32
C VAL A 127 6.26 16.39 1.46
N LYS A 128 5.10 16.62 2.10
CA LYS A 128 4.98 17.53 3.26
C LYS A 128 5.57 16.96 4.55
N ASN A 129 5.46 15.63 4.74
CA ASN A 129 5.89 14.91 5.95
C ASN A 129 7.02 13.91 5.62
N PRO A 130 8.24 14.38 5.30
CA PRO A 130 9.33 13.53 4.83
C PRO A 130 9.89 12.57 5.90
N GLU A 131 9.70 12.88 7.19
CA GLU A 131 10.19 12.11 8.34
C GLU A 131 9.61 10.69 8.44
N LEU A 132 8.58 10.38 7.65
CA LEU A 132 7.97 9.05 7.57
C LEU A 132 8.67 8.11 6.58
N PHE A 133 9.63 8.61 5.81
CA PHE A 133 10.25 7.91 4.67
C PHE A 133 11.79 7.96 4.73
N GLY A 134 12.44 7.33 3.74
CA GLY A 134 13.86 7.55 3.44
C GLY A 134 14.06 8.89 2.76
N VAL A 135 14.57 9.88 3.48
CA VAL A 135 14.77 11.26 2.99
C VAL A 135 16.08 11.35 2.19
N ILE A 136 16.01 11.94 1.01
CA ILE A 136 17.11 12.03 0.04
C ILE A 136 17.61 13.46 -0.01
N VAL A 137 18.92 13.62 0.12
CA VAL A 137 19.65 14.80 -0.33
C VAL A 137 20.21 14.48 -1.70
N GLN A 138 19.97 15.35 -2.69
CA GLN A 138 20.43 15.13 -4.06
C GLN A 138 21.21 16.34 -4.59
N ASN A 139 22.19 16.09 -5.45
CA ASN A 139 22.93 17.09 -6.21
C ASN A 139 22.80 16.74 -7.70
N ASN A 140 22.33 17.65 -8.55
CA ASN A 140 22.16 17.43 -9.99
C ASN A 140 21.41 16.12 -10.35
N ASN A 141 20.32 15.82 -9.62
CA ASN A 141 19.54 14.58 -9.72
C ASN A 141 20.32 13.29 -9.40
N ILE A 142 21.43 13.37 -8.67
CA ILE A 142 22.14 12.22 -8.13
C ILE A 142 21.98 12.21 -6.60
N VAL A 143 21.77 11.03 -6.02
CA VAL A 143 21.72 10.86 -4.56
C VAL A 143 23.07 11.26 -3.96
N ALA A 144 23.08 12.31 -3.13
CA ALA A 144 24.23 12.71 -2.32
C ALA A 144 24.18 12.07 -0.94
N ASN A 145 22.98 11.89 -0.37
CA ASN A 145 22.77 11.19 0.89
C ASN A 145 21.33 10.66 0.97
N ILE A 146 21.12 9.62 1.78
CA ILE A 146 19.78 9.12 2.10
C ILE A 146 19.73 8.69 3.58
N ILE A 147 18.65 9.05 4.26
CA ILE A 147 18.48 8.82 5.71
C ILE A 147 17.08 8.29 5.98
N GLU A 148 16.96 7.11 6.60
CA GLU A 148 15.67 6.55 6.99
C GLU A 148 15.07 7.33 8.15
N LYS A 149 13.85 7.86 7.94
CA LYS A 149 12.99 8.45 8.96
C LYS A 149 13.73 9.39 9.92
N PRO A 150 14.38 10.45 9.39
CA PRO A 150 15.16 11.35 10.23
C PRO A 150 14.26 12.08 11.22
N LYS A 151 14.75 12.31 12.44
CA LYS A 151 14.02 13.07 13.47
C LYS A 151 14.01 14.58 13.19
N LEU A 152 15.04 15.07 12.52
CA LEU A 152 15.17 16.47 12.12
C LEU A 152 14.93 16.57 10.63
N PHE A 153 14.38 17.70 10.18
CA PHE A 153 14.19 17.96 8.77
C PHE A 153 15.54 17.97 8.04
N VAL A 154 15.61 17.29 6.90
CA VAL A 154 16.81 17.21 6.04
C VAL A 154 16.50 17.67 4.62
N SER A 155 15.41 17.18 4.04
CA SER A 155 14.91 17.53 2.71
C SER A 155 13.43 17.17 2.60
N ASP A 156 12.72 17.76 1.64
CA ASP A 156 11.36 17.38 1.26
C ASP A 156 11.31 16.22 0.24
N ILE A 157 12.47 15.80 -0.28
CA ILE A 157 12.59 14.72 -1.25
C ILE A 157 12.73 13.39 -0.53
N ILE A 158 11.88 12.42 -0.89
CA ILE A 158 11.88 11.07 -0.31
C ILE A 158 12.09 10.00 -1.38
N SER A 159 12.53 8.83 -0.93
CA SER A 159 12.47 7.58 -1.71
C SER A 159 11.04 7.07 -1.74
N CYS A 160 10.54 6.79 -2.94
CA CYS A 160 9.26 6.14 -3.15
C CYS A 160 9.35 4.61 -3.06
N GLY A 161 10.51 4.02 -2.78
CA GLY A 161 10.64 2.56 -2.65
C GLY A 161 10.71 1.80 -3.99
N LEU A 162 11.04 2.47 -5.10
CA LEU A 162 11.27 1.84 -6.41
C LEU A 162 12.70 2.16 -6.90
N PHE A 163 13.44 1.14 -7.32
CA PHE A 163 14.86 1.26 -7.66
C PHE A 163 15.22 0.41 -8.89
N SER A 164 16.23 0.85 -9.64
CA SER A 164 17.01 0.01 -10.57
C SER A 164 18.35 -0.28 -9.91
N LEU A 165 18.71 -1.56 -9.74
CA LEU A 165 19.90 -2.00 -9.00
C LEU A 165 20.59 -3.18 -9.70
N ASP A 166 21.80 -3.53 -9.26
CA ASP A 166 22.48 -4.76 -9.62
C ASP A 166 23.04 -5.47 -8.38
N LYS A 167 23.80 -6.54 -8.60
CA LYS A 167 24.37 -7.36 -7.51
C LYS A 167 25.29 -6.60 -6.56
N LYS A 168 25.82 -5.44 -6.92
CA LYS A 168 26.72 -4.65 -6.05
C LYS A 168 26.00 -4.21 -4.77
N ILE A 169 24.67 -4.05 -4.77
CA ILE A 169 23.94 -3.70 -3.55
C ILE A 169 24.08 -4.76 -2.45
N PHE A 170 24.27 -6.05 -2.80
CA PHE A 170 24.39 -7.12 -1.81
C PHE A 170 25.69 -7.04 -1.00
N SER A 171 26.78 -6.53 -1.59
CA SER A 171 28.01 -6.30 -0.82
C SER A 171 27.86 -5.16 0.19
N MET A 172 27.02 -4.16 -0.10
CA MET A 172 26.63 -3.12 0.86
C MET A 172 25.72 -3.68 1.96
N LEU A 173 24.71 -4.46 1.58
CA LEU A 173 23.77 -5.09 2.51
C LEU A 173 24.46 -6.01 3.53
N LYS A 174 25.56 -6.67 3.16
CA LYS A 174 26.35 -7.50 4.08
C LYS A 174 27.16 -6.69 5.10
N LYS A 175 27.41 -5.40 4.83
CA LYS A 175 28.21 -4.51 5.68
C LYS A 175 27.36 -3.66 6.64
N ILE A 176 26.08 -3.44 6.33
CA ILE A 176 25.22 -2.60 7.16
C ILE A 176 24.96 -3.22 8.53
N LYS A 177 24.81 -2.36 9.54
CA LYS A 177 24.44 -2.73 10.91
C LYS A 177 22.98 -2.37 11.16
N LYS A 178 22.41 -2.88 12.25
CA LYS A 178 21.07 -2.47 12.69
C LYS A 178 21.07 -0.96 12.97
N SER A 179 20.05 -0.27 12.46
CA SER A 179 19.81 1.14 12.70
C SER A 179 19.43 1.40 14.17
N LYS A 180 19.24 2.67 14.55
CA LYS A 180 18.67 3.04 15.87
C LYS A 180 17.28 2.42 16.11
N ARG A 181 16.60 1.98 15.05
CA ARG A 181 15.30 1.28 15.10
C ARG A 181 15.44 -0.24 15.25
N GLY A 182 16.67 -0.77 15.26
CA GLY A 182 16.92 -2.21 15.33
C GLY A 182 16.78 -2.96 14.00
N GLU A 183 16.64 -2.24 12.88
CA GLU A 183 16.39 -2.80 11.54
C GLU A 183 17.63 -2.65 10.63
N TYR A 184 17.86 -3.62 9.74
CA TYR A 184 18.77 -3.49 8.60
C TYR A 184 18.05 -2.71 7.50
N GLU A 185 18.37 -1.43 7.37
CA GLU A 185 17.65 -0.51 6.48
C GLU A 185 18.22 -0.54 5.07
N MET A 186 17.34 -0.59 4.07
CA MET A 186 17.75 -0.44 2.67
C MET A 186 18.46 0.90 2.42
N THR A 187 18.03 1.98 3.09
CA THR A 187 18.64 3.30 2.94
C THR A 187 20.13 3.31 3.30
N ASP A 188 20.54 2.54 4.32
CA ASP A 188 21.94 2.47 4.72
C ASP A 188 22.80 1.82 3.62
N ALA A 189 22.27 0.79 2.96
CA ALA A 189 22.95 0.15 1.83
C ALA A 189 22.97 1.03 0.58
N VAL A 190 21.86 1.74 0.30
CA VAL A 190 21.81 2.72 -0.81
C VAL A 190 22.78 3.88 -0.56
N ARG A 191 22.91 4.36 0.68
CA ARG A 191 23.89 5.38 1.06
C ARG A 191 25.32 4.91 0.82
N GLN A 192 25.66 3.68 1.20
CA GLN A 192 26.98 3.13 0.91
C GLN A 192 27.22 2.98 -0.60
N LEU A 193 26.21 2.51 -1.36
CA LEU A 193 26.31 2.42 -2.81
C LEU A 193 26.50 3.80 -3.47
N ALA A 194 25.80 4.83 -2.99
CA ALA A 194 25.91 6.19 -3.50
C ALA A 194 27.29 6.84 -3.27
N ALA A 195 28.08 6.31 -2.32
CA ALA A 195 29.46 6.75 -2.12
C ALA A 195 30.43 6.16 -3.17
N GLU A 196 30.04 5.08 -3.85
CA GLU A 196 30.86 4.39 -4.85
C GLU A 196 30.34 4.57 -6.29
N GLU A 197 29.05 4.89 -6.45
CA GLU A 197 28.34 4.89 -7.73
C GLU A 197 27.35 6.06 -7.82
N SER A 198 27.09 6.54 -9.04
CA SER A 198 26.05 7.55 -9.27
C SER A 198 24.66 6.90 -9.31
N ILE A 199 23.82 7.20 -8.31
CA ILE A 199 22.42 6.77 -8.26
C ILE A 199 21.52 7.92 -8.71
N TYR A 200 20.84 7.75 -9.85
CA TYR A 200 19.96 8.77 -10.40
C TYR A 200 18.63 8.87 -9.66
N CYS A 201 18.27 10.07 -9.23
CA CYS A 201 16.95 10.41 -8.72
C CYS A 201 15.98 10.64 -9.88
N VAL A 202 14.99 9.77 -10.00
CA VAL A 202 13.91 9.89 -10.98
C VAL A 202 12.66 10.41 -10.28
N LYS A 203 12.26 11.64 -10.58
CA LYS A 203 11.03 12.21 -10.02
C LYS A 203 9.80 11.41 -10.47
N ALA A 204 8.96 10.98 -9.51
CA ALA A 204 7.70 10.30 -9.75
C ALA A 204 6.71 11.20 -10.49
N LYS A 205 5.90 10.59 -11.37
CA LYS A 205 4.76 11.27 -12.00
C LYS A 205 3.44 10.81 -11.42
N ARG A 206 3.30 9.51 -11.13
CA ARG A 206 2.04 8.88 -10.72
C ARG A 206 2.28 7.77 -9.69
N TRP A 207 3.01 8.11 -8.63
CA TRP A 207 3.14 7.28 -7.44
C TRP A 207 2.00 7.59 -6.47
N LEU A 208 1.32 6.55 -5.98
CA LEU A 208 0.23 6.68 -5.01
C LEU A 208 0.67 6.03 -3.68
N PRO A 209 1.09 6.82 -2.69
CA PRO A 209 1.47 6.30 -1.37
C PRO A 209 0.24 5.81 -0.60
N ILE A 210 0.34 4.65 0.02
CA ILE A 210 -0.71 4.10 0.90
C ILE A 210 -0.18 4.04 2.33
N GLY A 211 -0.10 5.17 3.03
CA GLY A 211 0.38 5.21 4.42
C GLY A 211 -0.66 4.74 5.44
N TYR A 212 -1.92 5.07 5.18
CA TYR A 212 -3.07 4.92 6.07
C TYR A 212 -4.28 4.37 5.30
N PRO A 213 -5.35 3.91 5.98
CA PRO A 213 -6.52 3.36 5.30
C PRO A 213 -7.16 4.34 4.31
N TRP A 214 -7.34 5.61 4.68
CA TRP A 214 -7.95 6.62 3.81
C TRP A 214 -7.10 7.00 2.58
N ASP A 215 -5.80 6.63 2.55
CA ASP A 215 -5.00 6.81 1.34
C ASP A 215 -5.47 5.85 0.22
N LEU A 216 -6.11 4.72 0.58
CA LEU A 216 -6.77 3.87 -0.40
C LEU A 216 -7.95 4.57 -1.07
N LEU A 217 -8.74 5.37 -0.35
CA LEU A 217 -9.84 6.16 -0.94
C LEU A 217 -9.31 7.13 -2.00
N LYS A 218 -8.18 7.80 -1.69
CA LYS A 218 -7.51 8.71 -2.61
C LYS A 218 -6.99 7.96 -3.84
N ALA A 219 -6.31 6.84 -3.64
CA ALA A 219 -5.79 6.04 -4.74
C ALA A 219 -6.91 5.47 -5.61
N ASP A 220 -7.97 4.96 -5.00
CA ASP A 220 -9.17 4.46 -5.65
C ASP A 220 -9.85 5.54 -6.51
N ASP A 221 -10.08 6.74 -5.98
CA ASP A 221 -10.65 7.87 -6.73
C ASP A 221 -9.80 8.25 -7.96
N ILE A 222 -8.48 8.34 -7.78
CA ILE A 222 -7.52 8.65 -8.87
C ILE A 222 -7.55 7.56 -9.95
N LEU A 223 -7.55 6.29 -9.55
CA LEU A 223 -7.50 5.15 -10.48
C LEU A 223 -8.82 4.96 -11.24
N ARG A 224 -9.95 5.21 -10.58
CA ARG A 224 -11.27 5.15 -11.21
C ARG A 224 -11.58 6.36 -12.07
N ASN A 225 -10.91 7.49 -11.84
CA ASN A 225 -11.11 8.75 -12.55
C ASN A 225 -12.59 9.18 -12.56
N LYS A 226 -13.16 9.33 -11.36
CA LYS A 226 -14.55 9.77 -11.14
C LYS A 226 -15.66 8.81 -11.62
N LYS A 227 -15.33 7.58 -12.00
CA LYS A 227 -16.29 6.56 -12.46
C LYS A 227 -16.71 5.62 -11.33
N ASN A 228 -17.90 5.05 -11.45
CA ASN A 228 -18.25 3.87 -10.66
C ASN A 228 -17.55 2.64 -11.26
N LEU A 229 -16.93 1.83 -10.40
CA LEU A 229 -16.49 0.48 -10.77
C LEU A 229 -17.33 -0.53 -10.02
N ILE A 230 -18.08 -1.35 -10.75
CA ILE A 230 -18.98 -2.34 -10.18
C ILE A 230 -18.45 -3.73 -10.51
N GLY A 231 -18.23 -4.54 -9.47
CA GLY A 231 -17.80 -5.91 -9.58
C GLY A 231 -18.87 -6.84 -10.14
N LYS A 232 -18.47 -8.08 -10.41
CA LYS A 232 -19.32 -9.11 -10.99
C LYS A 232 -20.42 -9.52 -10.00
N ASN A 233 -21.58 -9.90 -10.52
CA ASN A 233 -22.73 -10.39 -9.76
C ASN A 233 -23.24 -9.42 -8.67
N THR A 234 -22.86 -8.14 -8.74
CA THR A 234 -23.32 -7.12 -7.82
C THR A 234 -24.67 -6.58 -8.26
N LYS A 235 -25.60 -6.48 -7.31
CA LYS A 235 -26.94 -5.92 -7.50
C LYS A 235 -27.00 -4.52 -6.89
N ILE A 236 -27.46 -3.55 -7.68
CA ILE A 236 -27.64 -2.17 -7.24
C ILE A 236 -29.12 -1.82 -7.38
N GLU A 237 -29.78 -1.66 -6.24
CA GLU A 237 -31.17 -1.20 -6.11
C GLU A 237 -31.21 0.26 -5.61
N GLY A 238 -30.18 0.69 -4.89
CA GLY A 238 -30.00 2.04 -4.40
C GLY A 238 -29.19 2.94 -5.33
N LYS A 239 -28.35 3.82 -4.77
CA LYS A 239 -27.56 4.80 -5.54
C LYS A 239 -26.07 4.66 -5.24
N VAL A 240 -25.26 4.58 -6.28
CA VAL A 240 -23.79 4.56 -6.18
C VAL A 240 -23.22 5.73 -6.98
N GLU A 241 -22.38 6.54 -6.35
CA GLU A 241 -21.72 7.69 -6.97
C GLU A 241 -20.21 7.68 -6.68
N ASN A 242 -19.41 7.82 -7.73
CA ASN A 242 -17.94 7.88 -7.64
C ASN A 242 -17.32 6.84 -6.68
N SER A 243 -17.71 5.58 -6.80
CA SER A 243 -17.32 4.54 -5.84
C SER A 243 -16.84 3.25 -6.51
N SER A 244 -16.01 2.48 -5.82
CA SER A 244 -15.75 1.08 -6.17
C SER A 244 -16.64 0.17 -5.34
N VAL A 245 -17.27 -0.79 -6.00
CA VAL A 245 -18.04 -1.86 -5.39
C VAL A 245 -17.49 -3.18 -5.92
N GLY A 246 -17.11 -4.07 -5.00
CA GLY A 246 -16.54 -5.39 -5.29
C GLY A 246 -17.57 -6.36 -5.87
N ASP A 247 -17.17 -7.63 -5.89
CA ASP A 247 -17.98 -8.72 -6.45
C ASP A 247 -19.05 -9.19 -5.44
N ASN A 248 -20.18 -9.68 -5.95
CA ASN A 248 -21.29 -10.26 -5.17
C ASN A 248 -21.88 -9.34 -4.09
N CYS A 249 -21.86 -8.02 -4.31
CA CYS A 249 -22.44 -7.07 -3.37
C CYS A 249 -23.94 -6.85 -3.61
N ILE A 250 -24.64 -6.44 -2.56
CA ILE A 250 -26.05 -6.01 -2.64
C ILE A 250 -26.12 -4.58 -2.11
N ILE A 251 -26.41 -3.62 -2.98
CA ILE A 251 -26.45 -2.19 -2.62
C ILE A 251 -27.88 -1.67 -2.75
N LYS A 252 -28.58 -1.61 -1.63
CA LYS A 252 -29.94 -1.04 -1.50
C LYS A 252 -29.92 0.41 -0.99
N GLY A 253 -28.86 0.80 -0.29
CA GLY A 253 -28.66 2.16 0.24
C GLY A 253 -27.97 3.12 -0.72
N LYS A 254 -27.44 4.23 -0.18
CA LYS A 254 -26.67 5.25 -0.89
C LYS A 254 -25.18 5.12 -0.58
N VAL A 255 -24.35 5.03 -1.61
CA VAL A 255 -22.89 4.93 -1.51
C VAL A 255 -22.24 6.03 -2.34
N LYS A 256 -21.33 6.81 -1.75
CA LYS A 256 -20.64 7.92 -2.42
C LYS A 256 -19.17 8.01 -2.04
N ASN A 257 -18.28 8.22 -3.02
CA ASN A 257 -16.83 8.38 -2.80
C ASN A 257 -16.23 7.27 -1.91
N SER A 258 -16.76 6.06 -1.99
CA SER A 258 -16.48 4.99 -1.05
C SER A 258 -16.00 3.73 -1.75
N MET A 259 -15.43 2.83 -0.96
CA MET A 259 -14.98 1.51 -1.40
C MET A 259 -15.77 0.44 -0.65
N ILE A 260 -16.54 -0.35 -1.37
CA ILE A 260 -17.28 -1.49 -0.82
C ILE A 260 -16.63 -2.77 -1.32
N MET A 261 -16.04 -3.57 -0.44
CA MET A 261 -15.36 -4.81 -0.83
C MET A 261 -16.35 -5.95 -1.04
N ASP A 262 -15.85 -7.09 -1.54
CA ASP A 262 -16.65 -8.21 -2.00
C ASP A 262 -17.60 -8.79 -0.93
N ASN A 263 -18.72 -9.35 -1.41
CA ASN A 263 -19.74 -10.05 -0.61
C ASN A 263 -20.37 -9.18 0.48
N THR A 264 -20.45 -7.86 0.25
CA THR A 264 -20.97 -6.91 1.23
C THR A 264 -22.37 -6.42 0.86
N THR A 265 -23.22 -6.33 1.88
CA THR A 265 -24.58 -5.81 1.76
C THR A 265 -24.69 -4.44 2.42
N ILE A 266 -25.15 -3.45 1.66
CA ILE A 266 -25.53 -2.13 2.16
C ILE A 266 -27.06 -2.05 2.09
N GLU A 267 -27.71 -2.09 3.24
CA GLU A 267 -29.16 -2.17 3.35
C GLU A 267 -29.89 -0.88 2.95
N LYS A 268 -31.20 -1.00 2.75
CA LYS A 268 -32.07 0.13 2.41
C LYS A 268 -31.94 1.24 3.47
N ASP A 269 -32.08 2.48 3.04
CA ASP A 269 -32.00 3.70 3.88
C ASP A 269 -30.62 3.95 4.50
N SER A 270 -29.62 3.11 4.20
CA SER A 270 -28.25 3.32 4.62
C SER A 270 -27.53 4.39 3.81
N VAL A 271 -26.57 5.06 4.43
CA VAL A 271 -25.72 6.08 3.79
C VAL A 271 -24.25 5.79 4.09
N VAL A 272 -23.44 5.63 3.05
CA VAL A 272 -21.99 5.41 3.15
C VAL A 272 -21.28 6.45 2.30
N GLU A 273 -20.52 7.34 2.94
CA GLU A 273 -19.79 8.42 2.28
C GLU A 273 -18.32 8.44 2.70
N ASP A 274 -17.41 8.57 1.73
CA ASP A 274 -15.96 8.67 1.96
C ASP A 274 -15.43 7.58 2.90
N SER A 275 -15.92 6.35 2.73
CA SER A 275 -15.72 5.25 3.67
C SER A 275 -15.17 4.01 2.97
N ILE A 276 -14.48 3.16 3.74
CA ILE A 276 -14.05 1.83 3.30
C ILE A 276 -14.85 0.80 4.08
N ILE A 277 -15.58 -0.05 3.37
CA ILE A 277 -16.36 -1.16 3.93
C ILE A 277 -15.74 -2.46 3.46
N GLY A 278 -15.25 -3.26 4.41
CA GLY A 278 -14.55 -4.52 4.20
C GLY A 278 -15.41 -5.62 3.58
N GLU A 279 -14.82 -6.81 3.44
CA GLU A 279 -15.47 -7.96 2.81
C GLU A 279 -16.44 -8.65 3.76
N ASN A 280 -17.51 -9.23 3.23
CA ASN A 280 -18.51 -9.96 4.01
C ASN A 280 -19.15 -9.10 5.12
N VAL A 281 -19.36 -7.81 4.84
CA VAL A 281 -20.00 -6.89 5.78
C VAL A 281 -21.49 -6.84 5.53
N TYR A 282 -22.28 -6.82 6.60
CA TYR A 282 -23.66 -6.37 6.57
C TYR A 282 -23.71 -4.98 7.19
N PHE A 283 -24.26 -4.00 6.48
CA PHE A 283 -24.33 -2.63 6.95
C PHE A 283 -25.73 -2.06 6.76
N LYS A 284 -26.38 -1.75 7.89
CA LYS A 284 -27.63 -0.99 7.98
C LYS A 284 -27.40 0.22 8.89
N GLY A 285 -27.33 1.43 8.32
CA GLY A 285 -27.07 2.64 9.10
C GLY A 285 -26.37 3.76 8.32
N ALA A 286 -25.67 4.63 9.02
CA ALA A 286 -25.03 5.81 8.44
C ALA A 286 -23.54 5.93 8.83
N ALA A 287 -22.68 6.01 7.81
CA ALA A 287 -21.28 6.42 7.91
C ALA A 287 -21.09 7.62 6.98
N LYS A 288 -21.23 8.83 7.55
CA LYS A 288 -21.21 10.09 6.78
C LYS A 288 -19.82 10.69 6.74
N SER A 289 -19.56 11.49 5.71
CA SER A 289 -18.27 12.14 5.50
C SER A 289 -17.95 13.19 6.57
N GLY A 290 -16.74 13.16 7.12
CA GLY A 290 -16.14 14.26 7.86
C GLY A 290 -15.02 14.93 7.06
N ARG A 291 -14.75 16.22 7.33
CA ARG A 291 -13.61 16.96 6.76
C ARG A 291 -12.63 17.33 7.85
N ASN A 292 -11.33 17.19 7.57
CA ASN A 292 -10.25 17.49 8.51
C ASN A 292 -10.48 16.86 9.89
N ILE A 293 -10.85 15.58 9.90
CA ILE A 293 -11.14 14.83 11.13
C ILE A 293 -9.91 14.06 11.59
N ASN A 294 -9.85 13.75 12.88
CA ASN A 294 -8.82 12.88 13.42
C ASN A 294 -9.29 11.43 13.39
N SER A 295 -8.45 10.54 12.86
CA SER A 295 -8.57 9.09 13.05
C SER A 295 -7.37 8.59 13.83
N MET A 296 -7.59 7.68 14.78
CA MET A 296 -6.52 7.12 15.59
C MET A 296 -5.65 6.16 14.77
N VAL A 297 -4.33 6.27 14.89
CA VAL A 297 -3.35 5.34 14.30
C VAL A 297 -2.28 5.10 15.33
N LYS A 298 -2.17 3.85 15.82
CA LYS A 298 -1.25 3.49 16.92
C LYS A 298 -1.39 4.46 18.10
N GLU A 299 -2.64 4.64 18.57
CA GLU A 299 -2.99 5.51 19.71
C GLU A 299 -2.68 7.00 19.51
N LYS A 300 -2.33 7.43 18.29
CA LYS A 300 -2.11 8.84 17.96
C LYS A 300 -3.16 9.35 16.99
N PRO A 301 -3.73 10.55 17.21
CA PRO A 301 -4.61 11.16 16.22
C PRO A 301 -3.81 11.52 14.96
N VAL A 302 -4.33 11.13 13.80
CA VAL A 302 -3.81 11.53 12.50
C VAL A 302 -4.92 12.20 11.72
N LEU A 303 -4.62 13.35 11.14
CA LEU A 303 -5.58 14.13 10.36
C LEU A 303 -5.88 13.41 9.03
N ALA A 304 -7.15 13.09 8.80
CA ALA A 304 -7.68 12.70 7.52
C ALA A 304 -8.48 13.88 6.93
N GLU A 305 -8.06 14.35 5.75
CA GLU A 305 -8.71 15.48 5.06
C GLU A 305 -10.19 15.21 4.78
N ARG A 306 -10.52 13.96 4.43
CA ARG A 306 -11.88 13.50 4.19
C ARG A 306 -12.01 12.02 4.51
N LEU A 307 -12.91 11.68 5.43
CA LEU A 307 -13.14 10.31 5.86
C LEU A 307 -14.50 10.18 6.56
N GLY A 308 -15.28 9.19 6.19
CA GLY A 308 -16.41 8.68 6.96
C GLY A 308 -15.94 7.62 7.94
N ALA A 309 -16.08 6.34 7.64
CA ALA A 309 -15.65 5.23 8.49
C ALA A 309 -14.73 4.25 7.75
N ILE A 310 -13.93 3.50 8.52
CA ILE A 310 -13.22 2.31 8.04
C ILE A 310 -13.79 1.09 8.77
N ILE A 311 -14.57 0.27 8.07
CA ILE A 311 -15.17 -0.94 8.61
C ILE A 311 -14.41 -2.13 8.03
N ALA A 312 -13.80 -2.95 8.88
CA ALA A 312 -13.06 -4.13 8.42
C ALA A 312 -13.97 -5.31 8.07
N ASP A 313 -13.35 -6.40 7.62
CA ASP A 313 -14.08 -7.57 7.14
C ASP A 313 -14.98 -8.20 8.22
N LYS A 314 -16.09 -8.82 7.79
CA LYS A 314 -16.99 -9.63 8.62
C LYS A 314 -17.67 -8.86 9.76
N VAL A 315 -17.87 -7.56 9.59
CA VAL A 315 -18.66 -6.75 10.53
C VAL A 315 -20.14 -6.88 10.19
N ALA A 316 -20.97 -7.04 11.22
CA ALA A 316 -22.42 -6.87 11.12
C ALA A 316 -22.81 -5.58 11.86
N ALA A 317 -23.21 -4.57 11.11
CA ALA A 317 -23.64 -3.28 11.64
C ALA A 317 -25.14 -3.10 11.40
N GLU A 318 -25.91 -3.00 12.48
CA GLU A 318 -27.37 -2.92 12.43
C GLU A 318 -27.86 -1.69 13.18
N ASP A 319 -28.60 -0.83 12.47
CA ASP A 319 -29.14 0.43 12.98
C ASP A 319 -28.06 1.30 13.65
N VAL A 320 -26.94 1.49 12.92
CA VAL A 320 -25.78 2.25 13.40
C VAL A 320 -25.72 3.68 12.89
N PHE A 321 -25.16 4.56 13.70
CA PHE A 321 -24.59 5.84 13.26
C PHE A 321 -23.11 5.87 13.65
N ILE A 322 -22.22 5.91 12.67
CA ILE A 322 -20.78 5.90 12.90
C ILE A 322 -20.23 7.31 12.68
N LYS A 323 -19.60 7.85 13.73
CA LYS A 323 -18.96 9.16 13.68
C LYS A 323 -17.78 9.14 12.69
N PRO A 324 -17.57 10.23 11.92
CA PRO A 324 -16.44 10.33 11.02
C PRO A 324 -15.09 10.11 11.72
N GLY A 325 -14.21 9.32 11.11
CA GLY A 325 -12.90 8.94 11.64
C GLY A 325 -12.85 7.64 12.43
N CYS A 326 -14.01 7.08 12.80
CA CYS A 326 -14.07 5.82 13.54
C CYS A 326 -13.72 4.62 12.65
N LYS A 327 -13.07 3.64 13.27
CA LYS A 327 -12.68 2.38 12.66
C LYS A 327 -13.25 1.20 13.45
N ILE A 328 -13.79 0.23 12.72
CA ILE A 328 -14.39 -0.97 13.30
C ILE A 328 -13.51 -2.16 12.90
N TRP A 329 -13.03 -2.90 13.91
CA TRP A 329 -12.19 -4.06 13.68
C TRP A 329 -13.01 -5.27 13.19
N PRO A 330 -12.36 -6.31 12.63
CA PRO A 330 -13.05 -7.43 12.00
C PRO A 330 -13.91 -8.24 12.98
N ASN A 331 -14.93 -8.92 12.44
CA ASN A 331 -15.81 -9.85 13.19
C ASN A 331 -16.65 -9.19 14.30
N LYS A 332 -16.88 -7.88 14.25
CA LYS A 332 -17.70 -7.17 15.26
C LYS A 332 -19.17 -7.18 14.89
N LYS A 333 -20.02 -7.17 15.92
CA LYS A 333 -21.44 -6.83 15.82
C LYS A 333 -21.64 -5.51 16.53
N ILE A 334 -22.19 -4.51 15.83
CA ILE A 334 -22.36 -3.16 16.36
C ILE A 334 -23.76 -2.63 16.06
N SER A 335 -24.29 -1.82 16.97
CA SER A 335 -25.59 -1.15 16.86
C SER A 335 -25.56 0.19 17.60
N GLY A 336 -26.42 1.13 17.21
CA GLY A 336 -26.52 2.44 17.86
C GLY A 336 -25.40 3.40 17.45
N GLU A 337 -25.12 4.37 18.33
CA GLU A 337 -24.15 5.43 18.04
C GLU A 337 -22.71 5.00 18.36
N ILE A 338 -21.84 5.06 17.36
CA ILE A 338 -20.42 4.71 17.48
C ILE A 338 -19.59 5.98 17.44
N ASN A 339 -19.06 6.35 18.61
CA ASN A 339 -18.29 7.57 18.83
C ASN A 339 -16.77 7.37 18.85
N ASN A 340 -16.31 6.12 18.94
CA ASN A 340 -14.89 5.73 19.02
C ASN A 340 -14.62 4.48 18.17
N ASP A 341 -13.35 4.15 17.97
CA ASP A 341 -12.95 2.88 17.37
C ASP A 341 -13.51 1.69 18.19
N VAL A 342 -13.86 0.60 17.50
CA VAL A 342 -14.36 -0.63 18.15
C VAL A 342 -13.40 -1.77 17.84
N GLU A 343 -12.50 -2.07 18.79
CA GLU A 343 -11.48 -3.13 18.73
C GLU A 343 -11.95 -4.50 19.16
#